data_AF-A0AB34G974-F1
#
_entry.id   AF-A0AB34G974-F1
#
_cell.length_a   1.000
_cell.length_b   1.000
_cell.length_c   1.000
_cell.angle_alpha   90.00
_cell.angle_beta   90.00
_cell.angle_gamma   90.00
#
_symmetry.space_group_name_H-M   'P 1'
#
loop_
_entity.id
_entity.type
_entity.pdbx_description
1 polymer ?
#
loop_
_entity_poly.entity_id
_entity_poly.type
_entity_poly.pdbx_seq_one_letter_code
_entity_poly.pdbx_strand_id
1 'polypeptide(L)'
;MPELIEQLAGPFCQMQECAKRIAKVSAEAKLEIDEETYLSSFKPHLMDVVYTRAAGTTFAHICKMTDVFEGSIIHCMRHLEELLRQTCQAAKAIGNTGLENNFVEGITKIKRDIVFAASLYL
;
A
#
# COMPACT_ATOMS: atom_id res chain seq x y z
N MET A 1 9.80 -4.57 -15.19
CA MET A 1 8.68 -4.44 -14.22
C MET A 1 8.27 -5.87 -13.90
N PRO A 2 8.22 -6.31 -12.63
CA PRO A 2 7.73 -7.65 -12.31
C PRO A 2 6.29 -7.79 -12.81
N GLU A 3 5.93 -8.97 -13.32
CA GLU A 3 4.56 -9.26 -13.74
C GLU A 3 3.67 -9.29 -12.49
N LEU A 4 2.83 -8.26 -12.36
CA LEU A 4 1.82 -8.18 -11.30
C LEU A 4 0.79 -9.30 -11.52
N ILE A 5 0.24 -9.82 -10.41
CA ILE A 5 -0.93 -10.70 -10.48
C ILE A 5 -2.05 -9.96 -11.23
N GLU A 6 -2.74 -10.61 -12.18
CA GLU A 6 -3.77 -9.97 -13.04
C GLU A 6 -4.82 -9.17 -12.23
N GLN A 7 -5.17 -9.66 -11.05
CA GLN A 7 -6.13 -9.00 -10.14
C GLN A 7 -5.61 -7.68 -9.54
N LEU A 8 -4.30 -7.47 -9.49
CA LEU A 8 -3.65 -6.28 -8.93
C LEU A 8 -3.30 -5.23 -9.99
N ALA A 9 -3.13 -5.65 -11.24
CA ALA A 9 -2.89 -4.75 -12.36
C ALA A 9 -4.07 -3.79 -12.61
N GLY A 10 -5.31 -4.29 -12.46
CA GLY A 10 -6.52 -3.48 -12.60
C GLY A 10 -6.59 -2.29 -11.62
N PRO A 11 -6.53 -2.54 -10.29
CA PRO A 11 -6.49 -1.47 -9.29
C PRO A 11 -5.30 -0.51 -9.46
N PHE A 12 -4.13 -1.00 -9.86
CA PHE A 12 -2.97 -0.15 -10.14
C PHE A 12 -3.23 0.82 -11.29
N CYS A 13 -3.81 0.33 -12.39
CA CYS A 13 -4.20 1.17 -13.53
C CYS A 13 -5.20 2.25 -13.12
N GLN A 14 -6.24 1.89 -12.36
CA GLN A 14 -7.24 2.85 -11.86
C GLN A 14 -6.61 3.94 -10.98
N MET A 15 -5.67 3.55 -10.12
CA MET A 15 -4.91 4.50 -9.29
C MET A 15 -4.08 5.45 -10.16
N GLN A 16 -3.39 4.95 -11.20
CA GLN A 16 -2.58 5.78 -12.10
C GLN A 16 -3.46 6.76 -12.89
N GLU A 17 -4.64 6.34 -13.35
CA GLU A 17 -5.60 7.24 -14.00
C GLU A 17 -6.08 8.35 -13.06
N CYS A 18 -6.34 8.02 -11.79
CA CYS A 18 -6.70 9.02 -10.79
C CYS A 18 -5.56 10.00 -10.51
N ALA A 19 -4.33 9.49 -10.36
CA ALA A 19 -3.14 10.30 -10.18
C ALA A 19 -2.91 11.24 -11.38
N LYS A 20 -3.09 10.75 -12.60
CA LYS A 20 -3.01 11.55 -13.84
C LYS A 20 -4.02 12.69 -13.87
N ARG A 21 -5.26 12.43 -13.44
CA ARG A 21 -6.28 13.47 -13.32
C ARG A 21 -5.89 14.54 -12.30
N ILE A 22 -5.31 14.16 -11.17
CA ILE A 22 -4.83 15.10 -10.15
C ILE A 22 -3.67 15.95 -10.69
N ALA A 23 -2.69 15.33 -11.37
CA ALA A 23 -1.57 16.05 -11.97
C ALA A 23 -2.04 17.09 -12.97
N LYS A 24 -2.99 16.73 -13.85
CA LYS A 24 -3.58 17.64 -14.83
C LYS A 24 -4.26 18.85 -14.18
N VAL A 25 -5.12 18.63 -13.20
CA VAL A 25 -5.80 19.72 -12.47
C VAL A 25 -4.79 20.60 -11.73
N SER A 26 -3.72 20.01 -11.20
CA SER A 26 -2.68 20.76 -10.51
C SER A 26 -1.87 21.65 -11.45
N ALA A 27 -1.59 21.17 -12.67
CA ALA A 27 -0.97 21.96 -13.73
C ALA A 27 -1.88 23.10 -14.20
N GLU A 28 -3.20 22.85 -14.34
CA GLU A 28 -4.21 23.89 -14.63
C GLU A 28 -4.26 24.96 -13.53
N ALA A 29 -4.02 24.57 -12.27
CA ALA A 29 -3.89 25.48 -11.13
C ALA A 29 -2.53 26.21 -11.04
N LYS A 30 -1.66 26.05 -12.04
CA LYS A 30 -0.30 26.64 -12.11
C LYS A 30 0.66 26.17 -11.01
N LEU A 31 0.44 24.96 -10.48
CA LEU A 31 1.43 24.31 -9.62
C LEU A 31 2.53 23.69 -10.48
N GLU A 32 3.78 23.85 -10.06
CA GLU A 32 4.94 23.23 -10.72
C GLU A 32 4.98 21.73 -10.38
N ILE A 33 4.23 20.94 -11.14
CA ILE A 33 4.21 19.48 -11.02
C ILE A 33 4.53 18.87 -12.38
N ASP A 34 5.54 18.00 -12.39
CA ASP A 34 5.85 17.15 -13.52
C ASP A 34 4.98 15.88 -13.46
N GLU A 35 4.14 15.68 -14.48
CA GLU A 35 3.18 14.57 -14.53
C GLU A 35 3.88 13.21 -14.50
N GLU A 36 5.00 13.07 -15.22
CA GLU A 36 5.75 11.82 -15.33
C GLU A 36 6.43 11.47 -14.00
N THR A 37 7.05 12.45 -13.34
CA THR A 37 7.64 12.30 -12.01
C THR A 37 6.58 11.98 -10.97
N TYR A 38 5.41 12.62 -11.03
CA TYR A 38 4.32 12.33 -10.09
C TYR A 38 3.78 10.90 -10.26
N LEU A 39 3.56 10.44 -11.49
CA LEU A 39 3.09 9.08 -11.75
C LEU A 39 4.13 8.01 -11.40
N SER A 40 5.41 8.27 -11.67
CA SER A 40 6.52 7.36 -11.35
C SER A 40 6.86 7.29 -9.86
N SER A 41 6.38 8.25 -9.05
CA SER A 41 6.53 8.21 -7.60
C SER A 41 5.83 7.00 -6.94
N PHE A 42 4.76 6.49 -7.56
CA PHE A 42 4.04 5.31 -7.11
C PHE A 42 4.74 4.03 -7.58
N LYS A 43 5.37 3.32 -6.66
CA LYS A 43 6.18 2.13 -6.94
C LYS A 43 5.39 0.84 -6.67
N PRO A 44 5.02 0.05 -7.70
CA PRO A 44 4.24 -1.19 -7.51
C PRO A 44 5.07 -2.42 -7.07
N HIS A 45 6.38 -2.25 -6.84
CA HIS A 45 7.33 -3.35 -6.63
C HIS A 45 7.01 -4.29 -5.45
N LEU A 46 6.26 -3.82 -4.44
CA LEU A 46 5.88 -4.61 -3.27
C LEU A 46 4.41 -5.04 -3.27
N MET A 47 3.65 -4.77 -4.34
CA MET A 47 2.22 -5.07 -4.38
C MET A 47 1.95 -6.56 -4.20
N ASP A 48 2.64 -7.42 -4.95
CA ASP A 48 2.46 -8.88 -4.86
C ASP A 48 2.93 -9.43 -3.51
N VAL A 49 4.02 -8.86 -2.97
CA VAL A 49 4.59 -9.23 -1.66
C VAL A 49 3.58 -8.95 -0.54
N VAL A 50 2.97 -7.77 -0.55
CA VAL A 50 1.96 -7.36 0.43
C VAL A 50 0.70 -8.20 0.31
N TYR A 51 0.23 -8.43 -0.91
CA TYR A 51 -0.96 -9.25 -1.16
C TYR A 51 -0.76 -10.69 -0.67
N THR A 52 0.36 -11.29 -1.06
CA THR A 52 0.72 -12.67 -0.67
C THR A 52 0.86 -12.79 0.85
N ARG A 53 1.41 -11.78 1.53
CA ARG A 53 1.47 -11.74 3.00
C ARG A 53 0.08 -11.66 3.63
N ALA A 54 -0.78 -10.79 3.12
CA ALA A 54 -2.16 -10.64 3.61
C ALA A 54 -3.00 -11.91 3.39
N ALA A 55 -2.69 -12.72 2.37
CA ALA A 55 -3.27 -14.03 2.14
C ALA A 55 -2.83 -15.10 3.17
N GLY A 56 -1.86 -14.79 4.04
CA GLY A 56 -1.45 -15.65 5.16
C GLY A 56 -0.15 -16.43 4.95
N THR A 57 0.64 -16.11 3.92
CA THR A 57 1.96 -16.73 3.74
C THR A 57 2.97 -16.27 4.79
N THR A 58 4.01 -17.10 5.01
CA THR A 58 5.06 -16.83 5.99
C THR A 58 5.99 -15.69 5.55
N PHE A 59 6.59 -14.99 6.52
CA PHE A 59 7.54 -13.92 6.22
C PHE A 59 8.73 -14.41 5.39
N ALA A 60 9.24 -15.61 5.69
CA ALA A 60 10.33 -16.22 4.93
C ALA A 60 9.99 -16.51 3.45
N HIS A 61 8.72 -16.75 3.13
CA HIS A 61 8.29 -16.95 1.75
C HIS A 61 8.30 -15.62 0.97
N ILE A 62 7.71 -14.57 1.54
CA ILE A 62 7.64 -13.27 0.87
C ILE A 62 9.01 -12.62 0.69
N CYS A 63 9.98 -12.89 1.57
CA CYS A 63 11.36 -12.43 1.40
C CYS A 63 12.07 -13.06 0.20
N LYS A 64 11.59 -14.22 -0.28
CA LYS A 64 12.14 -14.87 -1.49
C LYS A 64 11.48 -14.37 -2.78
N MET A 65 10.37 -13.63 -2.68
CA MET A 65 9.66 -13.10 -3.84
C MET A 65 10.27 -11.79 -4.37
N THR A 66 11.15 -11.16 -3.59
CA THR A 66 11.71 -9.84 -3.92
C THR A 66 13.15 -9.76 -3.45
N ASP A 67 13.97 -8.99 -4.16
CA ASP A 67 15.37 -8.71 -3.80
C ASP A 67 15.50 -7.54 -2.78
N VAL A 68 14.37 -7.01 -2.30
CA VAL A 68 14.33 -5.95 -1.29
C VAL A 68 14.66 -6.53 0.09
N PHE A 69 15.54 -5.84 0.82
CA PHE A 69 15.92 -6.23 2.18
C PHE A 69 14.72 -6.37 3.13
N GLU A 70 14.79 -7.34 4.02
CA GLU A 70 13.74 -7.73 4.95
C GLU A 70 13.31 -6.56 5.85
N GLY A 71 14.28 -5.74 6.29
CA GLY A 71 14.02 -4.55 7.10
C GLY A 71 13.16 -3.52 6.35
N SER A 72 13.39 -3.34 5.04
CA SER A 72 12.59 -2.46 4.20
C SER A 72 11.17 -2.99 3.99
N ILE A 73 11.00 -4.31 3.87
CA ILE A 73 9.68 -4.95 3.82
C ILE A 73 8.92 -4.71 5.13
N ILE A 74 9.57 -4.95 6.28
CA ILE A 74 8.97 -4.71 7.60
C ILE A 74 8.55 -3.24 7.76
N HIS A 75 9.43 -2.31 7.37
CA HIS A 75 9.14 -0.89 7.44
C HIS A 75 7.93 -0.50 6.56
N CYS A 76 7.90 -0.99 5.31
CA CYS A 76 6.77 -0.77 4.40
C CYS A 76 5.45 -1.32 4.96
N MET A 77 5.47 -2.50 5.58
CA MET A 77 4.28 -3.10 6.19
C MET A 77 3.77 -2.31 7.40
N ARG A 78 4.68 -1.77 8.22
CA ARG A 78 4.30 -0.91 9.36
C ARG A 78 3.71 0.42 8.88
N HIS A 79 4.30 1.02 7.85
CA HIS A 79 3.75 2.23 7.21
C HIS A 79 2.38 1.98 6.58
N LEU A 80 2.20 0.81 5.95
CA LEU A 80 0.91 0.42 5.39
C LEU A 80 -0.16 0.22 6.48
N GLU A 81 0.21 -0.35 7.62
CA GLU A 81 -0.70 -0.49 8.76
C GLU A 81 -1.16 0.87 9.30
N GLU A 82 -0.24 1.82 9.42
CA GLU A 82 -0.55 3.19 9.81
C GLU A 82 -1.48 3.88 8.80
N LEU A 83 -1.19 3.75 7.51
CA LEU A 83 -2.05 4.27 6.44
C LEU A 83 -3.46 3.68 6.52
N LEU A 84 -3.60 2.38 6.75
CA LEU A 84 -4.91 1.73 6.91
C LEU A 84 -5.67 2.23 8.14
N ARG A 85 -4.98 2.57 9.23
CA ARG A 85 -5.61 3.20 10.41
C ARG A 85 -6.13 4.60 10.09
N GLN A 86 -5.39 5.38 9.30
CA GLN A 86 -5.80 6.71 8.87
C GLN A 86 -7.01 6.63 7.93
N THR A 87 -7.02 5.70 6.97
CA THR A 87 -8.17 5.51 6.06
C THR A 87 -9.40 4.97 6.78
N CYS A 88 -9.23 4.12 7.81
CA CYS A 88 -10.32 3.69 8.68
C CYS A 88 -10.99 4.87 9.39
N GLN A 89 -10.20 5.81 9.92
CA GLN A 89 -10.72 7.03 10.55
C GLN A 89 -11.44 7.94 9.53
N ALA A 90 -10.88 8.07 8.32
CA ALA A 90 -11.52 8.82 7.23
C ALA A 90 -12.86 8.18 6.81
N ALA A 91 -12.93 6.86 6.69
CA ALA A 91 -14.16 6.13 6.38
C ALA A 91 -15.24 6.35 7.45
N LYS A 92 -14.84 6.31 8.73
CA LYS A 92 -15.71 6.62 9.86
C LYS A 92 -16.22 8.07 9.82
N ALA A 93 -15.38 9.03 9.47
CA ALA A 93 -15.76 10.44 9.37
C ALA A 93 -16.81 10.70 8.28
N ILE A 94 -16.76 9.93 7.18
CA ILE A 94 -17.75 10.00 6.09
C ILE A 94 -19.01 9.17 6.40
N GLY A 95 -19.00 8.36 7.47
CA GLY A 95 -20.10 7.48 7.86
C GLY A 95 -20.22 6.21 7.01
N ASN A 96 -19.16 5.80 6.31
CA ASN A 96 -19.16 4.59 5.49
C ASN A 96 -18.63 3.40 6.29
N THR A 97 -19.55 2.69 6.95
CA THR A 97 -19.23 1.52 7.78
C THR A 97 -18.70 0.33 6.98
N GLY A 98 -19.09 0.21 5.70
CA GLY A 98 -18.57 -0.85 4.83
C GLY A 98 -17.08 -0.71 4.56
N LEU A 99 -16.62 0.51 4.26
CA LEU A 99 -15.21 0.81 4.07
C LEU A 99 -14.42 0.68 5.38
N GLU A 100 -15.00 1.14 6.50
CA GLU A 100 -14.39 0.99 7.83
C GLU A 100 -14.09 -0.49 8.13
N ASN A 101 -15.08 -1.36 7.99
CA ASN A 101 -14.92 -2.79 8.24
C ASN A 101 -13.87 -3.44 7.31
N ASN A 102 -13.86 -3.06 6.03
CA ASN A 102 -12.87 -3.58 5.07
C ASN A 102 -11.44 -3.19 5.46
N PHE A 103 -11.20 -1.95 5.89
CA PHE A 103 -9.88 -1.52 6.33
C PHE A 103 -9.46 -2.18 7.64
N VAL A 104 -10.38 -2.34 8.59
CA VAL A 104 -10.12 -3.08 9.85
C VAL A 104 -9.74 -4.53 9.56
N GLU A 105 -10.47 -5.22 8.67
CA GLU A 105 -10.12 -6.58 8.26
C GLU A 105 -8.74 -6.63 7.59
N GLY A 106 -8.43 -5.67 6.70
CA GLY A 106 -7.11 -5.54 6.07
C GLY A 106 -5.97 -5.44 7.08
N ILE A 107 -6.14 -4.63 8.13
CA ILE A 107 -5.15 -4.50 9.22
C ILE A 107 -4.92 -5.84 9.91
N THR A 108 -6.00 -6.60 10.20
CA THR A 108 -5.88 -7.91 10.88
C THR A 108 -5.16 -8.96 10.03
N LYS A 109 -5.23 -8.85 8.69
CA LYS A 109 -4.52 -9.75 7.77
C LYS A 109 -3.03 -9.45 7.71
N ILE A 110 -2.64 -8.18 7.80
CA ILE A 110 -1.24 -7.75 7.70
C ILE A 110 -0.53 -7.83 9.06
N LYS A 111 -1.23 -7.54 10.16
CA LYS A 111 -0.66 -7.47 11.53
C LYS A 111 -0.38 -8.86 12.12
N ARG A 112 0.70 -9.50 11.67
CA ARG A 112 1.08 -10.87 12.09
C ARG A 112 2.59 -11.05 12.25
N ASP A 113 2.97 -11.90 13.20
CA ASP A 113 4.31 -12.42 13.46
C ASP A 113 5.40 -11.34 13.60
N ILE A 114 6.60 -11.65 13.10
CA ILE A 114 7.84 -10.89 13.18
C ILE A 114 7.75 -9.45 12.64
N VAL A 115 6.82 -9.19 11.73
CA VAL A 115 6.63 -7.84 11.14
C VAL A 115 6.17 -6.82 12.19
N PHE A 116 5.52 -7.29 13.26
CA PHE A 116 4.97 -6.45 14.33
C PHE A 116 5.52 -6.81 15.71
N ALA A 117 6.68 -7.48 15.77
CA ALA A 117 7.38 -7.68 17.03
C ALA A 117 7.74 -6.33 17.67
N ALA A 118 7.57 -6.21 18.99
CA ALA A 118 7.93 -5.01 19.71
C ALA A 118 9.44 -4.75 19.66
N SER A 119 9.83 -3.47 19.72
CA SER A 119 11.24 -3.11 19.90
C SER A 119 11.75 -3.65 21.23
N LEU A 120 13.04 -3.96 21.30
CA LEU A 120 13.70 -4.36 22.54
C LEU A 120 13.85 -3.20 23.54
N TYR A 121 13.64 -1.97 23.09
CA TYR A 121 13.76 -0.74 23.90
C TYR A 121 12.41 -0.15 24.33
N LEU A 122 11.32 -0.93 24.17
CA LEU A 122 9.96 -0.54 24.51
C LEU A 122 9.58 -1.02 25.91
#